data_AF-A0A379ZFA6-F1
#
_entry.id   AF-A0A379ZFA6-F1
#
_cell.length_a   1.000
_cell.length_b   1.000
_cell.length_c   1.000
_cell.angle_alpha   90.00
_cell.angle_beta   90.00
_cell.angle_gamma   90.00
#
_symmetry.space_group_name_H-M   'P 1'
#
loop_
_entity.id
_entity.type
_entity.pdbx_description
1 polymer ?
#
loop_
_entity_poly.entity_id
_entity_poly.type
_entity_poly.pdbx_seq_one_letter_code
_entity_poly.pdbx_strand_id
1 'polypeptide(L)'
;MIHFCIIYHRAKLRMSSYQPPLTISSRILHLVTDVGAALARLKMQAEQEHALRLRRINRIRTIQGSLAIEGNSLSEEQITAIIEGKRIIAPPREIQEALNAIRCYGNLNNWRPFRRRIYSPHILC
;
A
#
# COMPACT_ATOMS: atom_id res chain seq x y z
N MET A 1 30.26 37.30 -5.20
CA MET A 1 29.14 36.48 -4.67
C MET A 1 27.86 36.51 -5.53
N ILE A 2 27.90 36.97 -6.78
CA ILE A 2 26.71 36.99 -7.68
C ILE A 2 26.73 35.82 -8.67
N HIS A 3 27.89 35.22 -8.93
CA HIS A 3 28.03 34.08 -9.85
C HIS A 3 27.48 32.75 -9.31
N PHE A 4 27.42 32.57 -7.99
CA PHE A 4 26.91 31.33 -7.38
C PHE A 4 25.36 31.24 -7.39
N CYS A 5 24.67 32.39 -7.46
CA CYS A 5 23.21 32.46 -7.47
C CYS A 5 22.62 32.01 -8.82
N ILE A 6 23.32 32.28 -9.93
CA ILE A 6 22.85 31.96 -11.29
C ILE A 6 22.97 30.45 -11.57
N ILE A 7 23.97 29.76 -11.01
CA ILE A 7 24.13 28.30 -11.17
C ILE A 7 22.97 27.56 -10.49
N TYR A 8 22.55 28.00 -9.29
CA TYR A 8 21.42 27.39 -8.58
C TYR A 8 20.08 27.61 -9.31
N HIS A 9 19.91 28.75 -10.00
CA HIS A 9 18.69 29.01 -10.76
C HIS A 9 18.64 28.21 -12.08
N ARG A 10 19.79 27.97 -12.73
CA ARG A 10 19.86 27.23 -14.00
C ARG A 10 19.79 25.70 -13.84
N ALA A 11 20.20 25.15 -12.70
CA ALA A 11 20.02 23.73 -12.38
C ALA A 11 18.55 23.34 -12.10
N LYS A 12 17.70 24.31 -11.72
CA LYS A 12 16.26 24.08 -11.48
C LYS A 12 15.44 23.91 -12.78
N LEU A 13 16.05 24.15 -13.94
CA LEU A 13 15.35 24.26 -15.24
C LEU A 13 15.57 23.09 -16.22
N ARG A 14 16.11 21.94 -15.79
CA ARG A 14 16.22 20.74 -16.67
C ARG A 14 15.86 19.42 -15.98
N MET A 15 14.65 19.35 -15.46
CA MET A 15 13.83 18.14 -15.53
C MET A 15 12.42 18.64 -15.78
N SER A 16 11.90 18.53 -17.01
CA SER A 16 10.46 18.67 -17.22
C SER A 16 9.81 17.56 -16.42
N SER A 17 9.39 17.86 -15.20
CA SER A 17 8.73 16.93 -14.31
C SER A 17 7.48 16.45 -15.03
N TYR A 18 7.39 15.15 -15.30
CA TYR A 18 6.15 14.55 -15.78
C TYR A 18 5.01 14.99 -14.85
N GLN A 19 4.08 15.77 -15.39
CA GLN A 19 2.84 16.12 -14.71
C GLN A 19 1.76 15.22 -15.28
N PRO A 20 1.26 14.24 -14.50
CA PRO A 20 0.13 13.44 -14.96
C PRO A 20 -1.06 14.37 -15.22
N PRO A 21 -1.80 14.17 -16.32
CA PRO A 21 -2.94 15.01 -16.67
C PRO A 21 -4.11 14.75 -15.70
N LEU A 22 -4.13 15.49 -14.59
CA LEU A 22 -5.17 15.43 -13.58
C LEU A 22 -6.01 16.71 -13.63
N THR A 23 -7.28 16.58 -13.98
CA THR A 23 -8.26 17.67 -13.91
C THR A 23 -9.25 17.37 -12.79
N ILE A 24 -9.33 18.24 -11.78
CA ILE A 24 -10.30 18.08 -10.70
C ILE A 24 -11.70 18.40 -11.22
N SER A 25 -12.60 17.44 -11.15
CA SER A 25 -14.02 17.59 -11.47
C SER A 25 -14.87 17.74 -10.21
N SER A 26 -16.09 18.26 -10.36
CA SER A 26 -17.09 18.28 -9.28
C SER A 26 -17.32 16.88 -8.70
N ARG A 27 -17.39 15.84 -9.54
CA ARG A 27 -17.51 14.45 -9.09
C ARG A 27 -16.37 14.01 -8.19
N ILE A 28 -15.12 14.35 -8.53
CA ILE A 28 -13.96 14.03 -7.69
C ILE A 28 -14.10 14.73 -6.33
N LEU A 29 -14.49 16.01 -6.31
CA LEU A 29 -14.70 16.75 -5.08
C LEU A 29 -15.79 16.14 -4.19
N HIS A 30 -16.94 15.77 -4.78
CA HIS A 30 -18.01 15.10 -4.05
C HIS A 30 -17.57 13.75 -3.45
N LEU A 31 -16.83 12.94 -4.21
CA LEU A 31 -16.30 11.67 -3.68
C LEU A 31 -15.31 11.90 -2.54
N VAL A 32 -14.42 12.90 -2.65
CA VAL A 32 -13.49 13.24 -1.58
C VAL A 32 -14.23 13.69 -0.32
N THR A 33 -15.30 14.50 -0.46
CA THR A 33 -16.11 14.93 0.69
C THR A 33 -16.84 13.75 1.34
N ASP A 34 -17.39 12.84 0.54
CA ASP A 34 -18.11 11.66 1.04
C ASP A 34 -17.19 10.70 1.78
N VAL A 35 -16.00 10.44 1.22
CA VAL A 35 -14.95 9.64 1.86
C VAL A 35 -14.49 10.30 3.16
N GLY A 36 -14.27 11.61 3.17
CA GLY A 36 -13.91 12.37 4.37
C GLY A 36 -14.95 12.26 5.48
N ALA A 37 -16.24 12.42 5.14
CA ALA A 37 -17.34 12.30 6.09
C ALA A 37 -17.47 10.86 6.65
N ALA A 38 -17.29 9.84 5.81
CA ALA A 38 -17.27 8.45 6.23
C ALA A 38 -16.10 8.14 7.19
N LEU A 39 -14.90 8.64 6.88
CA LEU A 39 -13.72 8.50 7.74
C LEU A 39 -13.93 9.18 9.09
N ALA A 40 -14.56 10.36 9.14
CA ALA A 40 -14.86 11.06 10.38
C ALA A 40 -15.80 10.23 11.27
N ARG A 41 -16.88 9.68 10.71
CA ARG A 41 -17.80 8.77 11.44
C ARG A 41 -17.08 7.55 11.99
N LEU A 42 -16.23 6.91 11.18
CA LEU A 42 -15.45 5.73 11.60
C LEU A 42 -14.49 6.06 12.75
N LYS A 43 -13.81 7.21 12.70
CA LYS A 43 -12.88 7.63 13.76
C LYS A 43 -13.58 7.83 15.09
N MET A 44 -14.78 8.43 15.09
CA MET A 44 -15.57 8.62 16.30
C MET A 44 -16.03 7.30 16.93
N GLN A 45 -16.19 6.24 16.14
CA GLN A 45 -16.62 4.92 16.61
C GLN A 45 -15.48 4.02 17.08
N ALA A 46 -14.21 4.35 16.78
CA ALA A 46 -13.07 3.43 16.91
C ALA A 46 -12.40 3.38 18.30
N GLU A 47 -13.06 3.87 19.36
CA GLU A 47 -12.57 3.77 20.74
C GLU A 47 -12.92 2.40 21.34
N GLN A 48 -12.01 1.40 21.23
CA GLN A 48 -11.77 0.27 22.16
C GLN A 48 -11.06 -0.93 21.48
N GLU A 49 -10.61 -1.85 22.33
CA GLU A 49 -9.89 -3.13 22.11
C GLU A 49 -10.20 -3.89 20.80
N HIS A 50 -11.43 -3.79 20.27
CA HIS A 50 -11.83 -4.32 18.97
C HIS A 50 -10.97 -3.82 17.80
N ALA A 51 -10.34 -2.65 17.92
CA ALA A 51 -9.50 -2.07 16.87
C ALA A 51 -8.31 -2.96 16.47
N LEU A 52 -7.68 -3.69 17.40
CA LEU A 52 -6.53 -4.55 17.06
C LEU A 52 -6.95 -5.79 16.28
N ARG A 53 -8.03 -6.46 16.71
CA ARG A 53 -8.60 -7.61 15.99
C ARG A 53 -9.06 -7.20 14.59
N LEU A 54 -9.75 -6.07 14.48
CA LEU A 54 -10.20 -5.53 13.19
C LEU A 54 -9.02 -5.19 12.26
N ARG A 55 -7.94 -4.61 12.79
CA ARG A 55 -6.71 -4.37 11.99
C ARG A 55 -6.12 -5.67 11.45
N ARG A 56 -6.08 -6.74 12.25
CA ARG A 56 -5.57 -8.04 11.80
C ARG A 56 -6.44 -8.64 10.70
N ILE A 57 -7.77 -8.64 10.88
CA ILE A 57 -8.72 -9.13 9.88
C ILE A 57 -8.62 -8.33 8.59
N ASN A 58 -8.64 -7.00 8.67
CA ASN A 58 -8.54 -6.14 7.50
C ASN A 58 -7.22 -6.34 6.76
N ARG A 59 -6.12 -6.59 7.47
CA ARG A 59 -4.83 -6.88 6.82
C ARG A 59 -4.85 -8.20 6.05
N ILE A 60 -5.45 -9.26 6.61
CA ILE A 60 -5.61 -10.54 5.91
C ILE A 60 -6.43 -10.34 4.63
N ARG A 61 -7.54 -9.63 4.72
CA ARG A 61 -8.40 -9.29 3.57
C ARG A 61 -7.69 -8.47 2.51
N THR A 62 -6.90 -7.47 2.90
CA THR A 62 -6.10 -6.67 1.96
C THR A 62 -5.07 -7.52 1.22
N ILE A 63 -4.39 -8.42 1.92
CA ILE A 63 -3.42 -9.34 1.31
C ILE A 63 -4.14 -10.29 0.34
N GLN A 64 -5.21 -10.94 0.80
CA GLN A 64 -5.99 -11.87 0.00
C GLN A 64 -6.56 -11.20 -1.25
N GLY A 65 -7.20 -10.03 -1.11
CA GLY A 65 -7.79 -9.32 -2.24
C GLY A 65 -6.75 -8.88 -3.27
N SER A 66 -5.55 -8.49 -2.83
CA SER A 66 -4.46 -8.13 -3.75
C SER A 66 -3.92 -9.34 -4.51
N LEU A 67 -3.73 -10.47 -3.82
CA LEU A 67 -3.29 -11.72 -4.44
C LEU A 67 -4.34 -12.29 -5.40
N ALA A 68 -5.62 -12.18 -5.05
CA ALA A 68 -6.72 -12.65 -5.90
C ALA A 68 -6.80 -11.87 -7.23
N ILE A 69 -6.49 -10.57 -7.24
CA ILE A 69 -6.41 -9.77 -8.47
C ILE A 69 -5.30 -10.29 -9.40
N GLU A 70 -4.19 -10.75 -8.83
CA GLU A 70 -3.06 -11.36 -9.54
C GLU A 70 -3.29 -12.85 -9.89
N GLY A 71 -4.49 -13.39 -9.62
CA GLY A 71 -4.88 -14.76 -9.97
C GLY A 71 -4.54 -15.83 -8.95
N ASN A 72 -4.14 -15.46 -7.73
CA ASN A 72 -3.89 -16.39 -6.64
C ASN A 72 -5.23 -16.93 -6.07
N SER A 73 -5.27 -18.23 -5.74
CA SER A 73 -6.49 -18.92 -5.33
C SER A 73 -6.63 -19.13 -3.81
N LEU A 74 -5.65 -18.67 -3.01
CA LEU A 74 -5.64 -18.87 -1.57
C LEU A 74 -6.80 -18.14 -0.87
N SER A 75 -7.47 -18.86 0.03
CA SER A 75 -8.55 -18.32 0.87
C SER A 75 -8.03 -17.49 2.04
N GLU A 76 -8.90 -16.69 2.68
CA GLU A 76 -8.56 -15.95 3.90
C GLU A 76 -8.07 -16.90 5.02
N GLU A 77 -8.65 -18.09 5.13
CA GLU A 77 -8.24 -19.13 6.10
C GLU A 77 -6.85 -19.66 5.80
N GLN A 78 -6.52 -19.89 4.53
CA GLN A 78 -5.18 -20.34 4.12
C GLN A 78 -4.13 -19.25 4.34
N ILE A 79 -4.43 -17.99 4.01
CA ILE A 79 -3.56 -16.85 4.33
C ILE A 79 -3.36 -16.71 5.85
N THR A 80 -4.43 -16.90 6.64
CA THR A 80 -4.35 -16.90 8.10
C THR A 80 -3.46 -18.04 8.62
N ALA A 81 -3.62 -19.25 8.08
CA ALA A 81 -2.81 -20.41 8.43
C ALA A 81 -1.32 -20.17 8.12
N ILE A 82 -0.99 -19.55 6.99
CA ILE A 82 0.39 -19.15 6.65
C ILE A 82 0.95 -18.18 7.70
N ILE A 83 0.19 -17.15 8.08
CA ILE A 83 0.60 -16.16 9.10
C ILE A 83 0.84 -16.83 10.46
N GLU A 84 0.06 -17.86 10.79
CA GLU A 84 0.16 -18.63 12.04
C GLU A 84 1.23 -19.74 11.99
N GLY A 85 1.91 -19.93 10.87
CA GLY A 85 2.89 -21.01 10.69
C GLY A 85 2.28 -22.42 10.64
N LYS A 86 0.98 -22.52 10.35
CA LYS A 86 0.28 -23.79 10.17
C LYS A 86 0.58 -24.38 8.79
N ARG A 87 0.51 -25.72 8.69
CA ARG A 87 0.67 -26.42 7.41
C ARG A 87 -0.55 -26.20 6.53
N ILE A 88 -0.32 -25.92 5.25
CA ILE A 88 -1.35 -25.82 4.21
C ILE A 88 -0.92 -26.61 2.98
N ILE A 89 -1.90 -27.02 2.17
CA ILE A 89 -1.69 -27.64 0.87
C ILE A 89 -2.16 -26.64 -0.17
N ALA A 90 -1.23 -26.14 -0.99
CA ALA A 90 -1.48 -25.22 -2.09
C ALA A 90 -0.30 -25.23 -3.07
N PRO A 91 -0.45 -24.70 -4.29
CA PRO A 91 0.66 -24.57 -5.23
C PRO A 91 1.84 -23.81 -4.60
N PRO A 92 3.08 -24.31 -4.68
CA PRO A 92 4.24 -23.69 -4.03
C PRO A 92 4.44 -22.22 -4.41
N ARG A 93 4.12 -21.87 -5.66
CA ARG A 93 4.17 -20.51 -6.18
C ARG A 93 3.20 -19.57 -5.44
N GLU A 94 1.95 -19.99 -5.26
CA GLU A 94 0.93 -19.19 -4.58
C GLU A 94 1.29 -18.97 -3.10
N ILE A 95 1.88 -19.98 -2.45
CA ILE A 95 2.41 -19.87 -1.09
C ILE A 95 3.53 -18.83 -1.05
N GLN A 96 4.46 -18.88 -2.01
CA GLN A 96 5.58 -17.93 -2.08
C GLN A 96 5.10 -16.49 -2.30
N GLU A 97 4.14 -16.29 -3.21
CA GLU A 97 3.49 -14.99 -3.45
C GLU A 97 2.81 -14.45 -2.17
N ALA A 98 2.10 -15.31 -1.44
CA ALA A 98 1.49 -14.95 -0.18
C ALA A 98 2.52 -14.56 0.89
N LEU A 99 3.61 -15.33 1.02
CA LEU A 99 4.71 -15.00 1.95
C LEU A 99 5.38 -13.67 1.59
N ASN A 100 5.57 -13.41 0.30
CA ASN A 100 6.12 -12.17 -0.21
C ASN A 100 5.19 -10.99 0.08
N ALA A 101 3.88 -11.13 -0.15
CA ALA A 101 2.88 -10.12 0.19
C ALA A 101 2.83 -9.86 1.70
N ILE A 102 2.81 -10.89 2.54
CA ILE A 102 2.82 -10.74 4.01
C ILE A 102 4.04 -9.93 4.46
N ARG A 103 5.22 -10.23 3.90
CA ARG A 103 6.48 -9.50 4.16
C ARG A 103 6.41 -8.05 3.66
N CYS A 104 5.86 -7.83 2.47
CA CYS A 104 5.65 -6.50 1.88
C CYS A 104 4.78 -5.63 2.79
N TYR A 105 3.56 -6.08 3.09
CA TYR A 105 2.61 -5.37 3.95
C TYR A 105 3.14 -5.18 5.38
N GLY A 106 4.04 -6.04 5.85
CA GLY A 106 4.71 -5.88 7.14
C GLY A 106 5.71 -4.75 7.20
N ASN A 107 6.31 -4.39 6.06
CA ASN A 107 7.35 -3.37 5.97
C ASN A 107 6.85 -2.05 5.38
N LEU A 108 5.56 -1.93 5.02
CA LEU A 108 5.02 -0.73 4.38
C LEU A 108 5.34 0.57 5.13
N ASN A 109 5.24 0.57 6.47
CA ASN A 109 5.52 1.76 7.29
C ASN A 109 6.99 2.20 7.23
N ASN A 110 7.90 1.32 6.83
CA ASN A 110 9.33 1.60 6.74
C ASN A 110 9.73 2.18 5.37
N TRP A 111 8.83 2.15 4.39
CA TRP A 111 9.11 2.58 3.03
C TRP A 111 8.73 4.05 2.81
N ARG A 112 9.53 4.73 1.99
CA ARG A 112 9.26 6.10 1.57
C ARG A 112 8.75 6.09 0.13
N PRO A 113 7.47 6.44 -0.13
CA PRO A 113 6.87 6.33 -1.46
C PRO A 113 7.63 7.09 -2.57
N PHE A 114 8.21 8.23 -2.24
CA PHE A 114 8.93 9.08 -3.19
C PHE A 114 10.42 8.74 -3.35
N ARG A 115 10.91 7.70 -2.65
CA ARG A 115 12.29 7.25 -2.77
C ARG A 115 12.33 6.06 -3.72
N ARG A 116 13.06 6.18 -4.83
CA ARG A 116 13.29 5.10 -5.83
C ARG A 116 14.07 3.89 -5.27
N ARG A 117 14.34 3.85 -3.97
CA ARG A 117 15.08 2.79 -3.29
C ARG A 117 14.09 1.81 -2.63
N ILE A 118 13.30 1.12 -3.44
CA ILE A 118 12.59 -0.10 -3.00
C ILE A 118 13.51 -1.28 -3.33
N TYR A 119 14.58 -1.45 -2.55
CA TYR A 119 15.40 -2.67 -2.67
C TYR A 119 14.84 -3.73 -1.73
N SER A 120 14.14 -4.70 -2.28
CA SER A 120 14.45 -6.10 -2.00
C SER A 120 13.91 -6.96 -3.14
N PRO A 121 14.77 -7.53 -4.00
CA PRO A 121 14.35 -8.42 -5.08
C PRO A 121 13.58 -9.67 -4.58
N HIS A 122 13.58 -9.92 -3.27
CA HIS A 122 12.86 -11.02 -2.62
C HIS A 122 11.40 -10.71 -2.26
N ILE A 123 10.83 -9.57 -2.69
CA ILE A 123 9.47 -9.16 -2.31
C ILE A 123 8.47 -9.27 -3.49
N LEU A 124 8.93 -9.38 -4.72
CA LEU A 124 8.06 -9.29 -5.90
C LEU A 124 7.96 -10.56 -6.76
N CYS A 125 8.70 -11.63 -6.46
CA CYS A 125 8.54 -12.95 -7.10
C CYS A 125 8.73 -14.05 -6.06
#